data_AF-A0A8H4EJQ0-F1
#
_entry.id   AF-A0A8H4EJQ0-F1
#
_cell.length_a   1.000
_cell.length_b   1.000
_cell.length_c   1.000
_cell.angle_alpha   90.00
_cell.angle_beta   90.00
_cell.angle_gamma   90.00
#
_symmetry.space_group_name_H-M   'P 1'
#
loop_
_entity.id
_entity.type
_entity.pdbx_description
1 polymer ?
#
loop_
_entity_poly.entity_id
_entity_poly.type
_entity_poly.pdbx_seq_one_letter_code
_entity_poly.pdbx_strand_id
1 'polypeptide(L)'
;MIQTSSELCYRGWQHQYGVEVEKDLCKTFEYYCKAAKSEDGEGLFWSDKKLAAINWIEGRGKSVIAEAIIPGSVGGFSAYAANIVTAIYIATGQDPAQKVESSNCIKIMEAIDNPMTNTKDLHITCTMPSIEVGTVGEGASLGPQSAMLEMLISYNNARRKCEKISENYMCMCVLCISCWAFN
;
A
#
# COMPACT_ATOMS: atom_id res chain seq x y z
N MET A 1 -2.71 1.92 39.50
CA MET A 1 -1.64 1.61 38.53
C MET A 1 -1.97 2.39 37.27
N ILE A 2 -1.10 3.32 36.86
CA ILE A 2 -1.26 4.06 35.61
C ILE A 2 -0.94 3.06 34.50
N GLN A 3 -1.95 2.55 33.80
CA GLN A 3 -1.73 1.70 32.63
C GLN A 3 -1.08 2.55 31.55
N THR A 4 -0.03 2.01 30.92
CA THR A 4 0.62 2.67 29.79
C THR A 4 -0.32 2.66 28.57
N SER A 5 -0.20 3.63 27.68
CA SER A 5 -1.06 3.74 26.50
C SER A 5 -0.98 2.53 25.56
N SER A 6 0.19 1.92 25.47
CA SER A 6 0.46 0.69 24.71
C SER A 6 -0.32 -0.50 25.26
N GLU A 7 -0.40 -0.64 26.58
CA GLU A 7 -1.25 -1.65 27.23
C GLU A 7 -2.74 -1.41 26.96
N LEU A 8 -3.20 -0.16 26.93
CA LEU A 8 -4.58 0.16 26.60
C LEU A 8 -4.92 -0.19 25.14
N CYS A 9 -4.01 0.06 24.20
CA CYS A 9 -4.17 -0.31 22.80
C CYS A 9 -4.15 -1.83 22.61
N TYR A 10 -3.27 -2.55 23.31
CA TYR A 10 -3.22 -4.01 23.28
C TYR A 10 -4.52 -4.63 23.81
N ARG A 11 -5.07 -4.08 24.89
CA ARG A 11 -6.39 -4.49 25.43
C ARG A 11 -7.53 -4.20 24.44
N GLY A 12 -7.49 -3.06 23.74
CA GLY A 12 -8.42 -2.77 22.65
C GLY A 12 -8.36 -3.82 21.54
N TRP A 13 -7.14 -4.18 21.10
CA TRP A 13 -6.91 -5.18 20.06
C TRP A 13 -7.43 -6.57 20.46
N GLN A 14 -7.19 -6.99 21.71
CA GLN A 14 -7.71 -8.25 22.25
C GLN A 14 -9.25 -8.33 22.14
N HIS A 15 -9.96 -7.25 22.48
CA HIS A 15 -11.42 -7.17 22.36
C HIS A 15 -11.93 -7.03 20.92
N GLN A 16 -11.14 -6.47 20.01
CA GLN A 16 -11.50 -6.32 18.60
C GLN A 16 -11.48 -7.67 17.87
N TYR A 17 -10.43 -8.47 18.12
CA TYR A 17 -10.19 -9.75 17.44
C TYR A 17 -10.64 -10.96 18.26
N GLY A 18 -11.02 -10.77 19.52
CA GLY A 18 -11.45 -11.85 20.41
C GLY A 18 -10.32 -12.77 20.85
N VAL A 19 -9.10 -12.22 20.96
CA VAL A 19 -7.90 -12.98 21.34
C VAL A 19 -7.76 -12.90 22.86
N GLU A 20 -7.85 -14.05 23.52
CA GLU A 20 -7.84 -14.20 25.00
C GLU A 20 -9.03 -13.56 25.74
N VAL A 21 -9.88 -12.78 25.06
CA VAL A 21 -11.04 -12.09 25.63
C VAL A 21 -12.23 -12.15 24.67
N GLU A 22 -13.46 -12.10 25.18
CA GLU A 22 -14.66 -12.08 24.35
C GLU A 22 -14.70 -10.84 23.44
N LYS A 23 -15.11 -11.04 22.19
CA LYS A 23 -15.15 -10.00 21.16
C LYS A 23 -16.23 -8.98 21.49
N ASP A 24 -15.80 -7.75 21.80
CA ASP A 24 -16.69 -6.66 22.21
C ASP A 24 -16.22 -5.32 21.62
N LEU A 25 -16.94 -4.86 20.60
CA LEU A 25 -16.64 -3.63 19.87
C LEU A 25 -16.86 -2.37 20.71
N CYS A 26 -17.79 -2.39 21.67
CA CYS A 26 -18.05 -1.24 22.53
C CYS A 26 -16.90 -1.04 23.51
N LYS A 27 -16.43 -2.13 24.15
CA LYS A 27 -15.23 -2.07 25.00
C LYS A 27 -13.98 -1.71 24.21
N THR A 28 -13.84 -2.26 23.01
CA THR A 28 -12.76 -1.90 22.09
C THR A 28 -12.69 -0.38 21.90
N PHE A 29 -13.83 0.25 21.59
CA PHE A 29 -13.91 1.70 21.40
C PHE A 29 -13.56 2.49 22.68
N GLU A 30 -14.04 2.04 23.85
CA GLU A 30 -13.70 2.67 25.12
C GLU A 30 -12.19 2.63 25.45
N TYR A 31 -11.52 1.50 25.19
CA TYR A 31 -10.08 1.37 25.41
C TYR A 31 -9.28 2.28 24.47
N TYR A 32 -9.66 2.36 23.20
CA TYR A 32 -9.04 3.30 22.26
C TYR A 32 -9.30 4.76 22.62
N CYS A 33 -10.49 5.12 23.10
CA CYS A 33 -10.76 6.46 23.61
C CYS A 33 -9.95 6.80 24.86
N LYS A 34 -9.71 5.83 25.75
CA LYS A 34 -8.85 6.01 26.92
C LYS A 34 -7.39 6.21 26.51
N ALA A 35 -6.90 5.43 25.54
CA ALA A 35 -5.56 5.60 24.98
C ALA A 35 -5.38 6.96 24.27
N ALA A 36 -6.40 7.42 23.54
CA ALA A 36 -6.36 8.73 22.88
C ALA A 36 -6.34 9.90 23.88
N LYS A 37 -6.99 9.75 25.03
CA LYS A 37 -6.99 10.75 26.12
C LYS A 37 -5.71 10.74 26.94
N SER A 38 -4.92 9.67 26.91
CA SER A 38 -3.61 9.60 27.57
C SER A 38 -2.48 10.31 26.80
N GLU A 39 -2.80 11.09 25.75
CA GLU A 39 -1.87 11.91 24.94
C GLU A 39 -0.67 11.15 24.35
N ASP A 40 -0.75 9.82 24.32
CA ASP A 40 0.33 8.98 23.85
C ASP A 40 0.10 8.61 22.38
N GLY A 41 1.11 8.86 21.56
CA GLY A 41 1.11 8.58 20.13
C GLY A 41 0.95 7.10 19.77
N GLU A 42 0.93 6.20 20.73
CA GLU A 42 0.73 4.76 20.52
C GLU A 42 -0.73 4.40 20.19
N GLY A 43 -1.70 5.28 20.47
CA GLY A 43 -3.04 5.19 19.86
C GLY A 43 -3.05 5.48 18.34
N LEU A 44 -1.94 6.03 17.80
CA LEU A 44 -1.64 6.20 16.38
C LEU A 44 -0.69 5.12 15.84
N PHE A 45 -0.44 4.04 16.59
CA PHE A 45 0.45 2.95 16.15
C PHE A 45 0.01 2.36 14.80
N TRP A 46 -1.29 2.46 14.49
CA TRP A 46 -1.85 2.31 13.15
C TRP A 46 -2.27 3.68 12.63
N SER A 47 -1.34 4.38 12.00
CA SER A 47 -1.59 5.71 11.46
C SER A 47 -2.37 5.60 10.16
N ASP A 48 -3.71 5.56 10.24
CA ASP A 48 -4.64 5.51 9.09
C ASP A 48 -4.82 6.89 8.46
N LYS A 49 -4.66 6.93 7.14
CA LYS A 49 -4.71 8.11 6.28
C LYS A 49 -3.70 9.18 6.69
N LYS A 50 -2.60 8.77 7.32
CA LYS A 50 -1.57 9.66 7.88
C LYS A 50 -0.17 9.14 7.56
N LEU A 51 0.77 10.08 7.38
CA LEU A 51 2.18 9.74 7.23
C LEU A 51 2.73 9.30 8.58
N ALA A 52 3.28 8.09 8.64
CA ALA A 52 3.96 7.58 9.81
C ALA A 52 5.15 6.69 9.42
N ALA A 53 6.26 6.86 10.14
CA ALA A 53 7.46 6.07 9.94
C ALA A 53 7.22 4.57 10.19
N ILE A 54 6.28 4.22 11.06
CA ILE A 54 5.93 2.83 11.35
C ILE A 54 5.35 2.09 10.14
N ASN A 55 4.50 2.76 9.35
CA ASN A 55 3.93 2.20 8.11
C ASN A 55 5.04 1.89 7.08
N TRP A 56 6.17 2.58 7.17
CA TRP A 56 7.33 2.37 6.30
C TRP A 56 8.24 1.22 6.76
N ILE A 57 8.45 1.10 8.08
CA ILE A 57 9.37 0.12 8.66
C ILE A 57 8.71 -1.25 8.82
N GLU A 58 7.54 -1.29 9.43
CA GLU A 58 6.82 -2.54 9.72
C GLU A 58 5.91 -2.96 8.56
N GLY A 59 5.65 -2.04 7.63
CA GLY A 59 4.70 -2.23 6.54
C GLY A 59 3.25 -2.15 7.01
N ARG A 60 2.35 -1.82 6.08
CA ARG A 60 0.91 -1.75 6.37
C ARG A 60 0.08 -2.15 5.16
N GLY A 61 -0.81 -3.12 5.34
CA GLY A 61 -1.45 -3.78 4.21
C GLY A 61 -0.47 -4.70 3.51
N LYS A 62 0.00 -4.32 2.32
CA LYS A 62 0.79 -5.19 1.43
C LYS A 62 2.07 -4.51 1.01
N SER A 63 3.16 -5.27 1.06
CA SER A 63 4.47 -4.86 0.58
C SER A 63 4.75 -5.50 -0.78
N VAL A 64 5.01 -4.69 -1.79
CA VAL A 64 5.26 -5.12 -3.16
C VAL A 64 6.56 -4.52 -3.67
N ILE A 65 7.31 -5.34 -4.41
CA ILE A 65 8.53 -4.92 -5.10
C ILE A 65 8.35 -5.24 -6.59
N ALA A 66 8.65 -4.27 -7.44
CA ALA A 66 8.66 -4.43 -8.88
C ALA A 66 10.01 -3.97 -9.43
N GLU A 67 10.55 -4.75 -10.38
CA GLU A 67 11.86 -4.53 -10.97
C GLU A 67 11.75 -4.57 -12.50
N ALA A 68 12.53 -3.73 -13.17
CA ALA A 68 12.65 -3.73 -14.62
C ALA A 68 14.07 -3.36 -15.03
N ILE A 69 14.52 -3.95 -16.14
CA ILE A 69 15.75 -3.60 -16.82
C ILE A 69 15.38 -2.88 -18.11
N ILE A 70 15.85 -1.65 -18.28
CA ILE A 70 15.61 -0.83 -19.47
C ILE A 70 16.92 -0.73 -20.26
N PRO A 71 16.98 -1.26 -21.48
CA PRO A 71 18.15 -1.13 -22.33
C PRO A 71 18.30 0.32 -22.82
N GLY A 72 19.50 0.90 -22.66
CA GLY A 72 19.86 2.18 -23.27
C GLY A 72 19.15 3.44 -22.75
N SER A 73 18.46 3.38 -21.61
CA SER A 73 17.80 4.55 -21.01
C SER A 73 18.69 5.22 -19.96
N VAL A 74 18.95 6.52 -20.11
CA VAL A 74 19.70 7.34 -19.15
C VAL A 74 18.94 8.65 -18.93
N GLY A 75 18.37 8.81 -17.74
CA GLY A 75 17.49 9.93 -17.40
C GLY A 75 16.02 9.49 -17.52
N GLY A 76 15.18 9.60 -16.48
CA GLY A 76 15.35 10.35 -15.26
C GLY A 76 14.37 10.01 -14.14
N PHE A 77 14.11 11.03 -13.33
CA PHE A 77 13.86 10.85 -11.91
C PHE A 77 12.49 11.37 -11.48
N SER A 78 11.43 11.01 -12.21
CA SER A 78 10.07 11.48 -11.86
C SER A 78 9.32 10.48 -10.98
N ALA A 79 9.00 10.92 -9.76
CA ALA A 79 8.55 10.11 -8.63
C ALA A 79 7.04 10.23 -8.35
N TYR A 80 6.19 10.08 -9.36
CA TYR A 80 4.73 10.29 -9.18
C TYR A 80 3.96 9.04 -8.73
N ALA A 81 4.48 8.28 -7.75
CA ALA A 81 3.76 7.13 -7.20
C ALA A 81 2.36 7.55 -6.69
N ALA A 82 2.25 8.72 -6.04
CA ALA A 82 0.99 9.26 -5.57
C ALA A 82 -0.05 9.53 -6.67
N ASN A 83 0.35 10.00 -7.86
CA ASN A 83 -0.59 10.30 -8.94
C ASN A 83 -1.20 9.01 -9.49
N ILE A 84 -0.37 7.97 -9.62
CA ILE A 84 -0.76 6.67 -10.18
C ILE A 84 -1.66 5.93 -9.20
N VAL A 85 -1.26 5.88 -7.93
CA VAL A 85 -2.07 5.30 -6.85
C VAL A 85 -3.42 6.02 -6.78
N THR A 86 -3.45 7.36 -6.83
CA THR A 86 -4.71 8.12 -6.81
C THR A 86 -5.60 7.81 -8.01
N ALA A 87 -5.04 7.75 -9.22
CA ALA A 87 -5.79 7.45 -10.43
C ALA A 87 -6.41 6.04 -10.38
N ILE A 88 -5.65 5.04 -9.95
CA ILE A 88 -6.13 3.67 -9.80
C ILE A 88 -7.19 3.59 -8.70
N TYR A 89 -7.03 4.32 -7.60
CA TYR A 89 -7.97 4.30 -6.48
C TYR A 89 -9.32 4.85 -6.89
N ILE A 90 -9.33 5.97 -7.61
CA ILE A 90 -10.57 6.56 -8.14
C ILE A 90 -11.21 5.62 -9.17
N ALA A 91 -10.42 5.03 -10.06
CA ALA A 91 -10.93 4.16 -11.11
C ALA A 91 -11.51 2.84 -10.60
N THR A 92 -10.95 2.29 -9.52
CA THR A 92 -11.35 0.99 -8.95
C THR A 92 -12.18 1.11 -7.67
N GLY A 93 -12.56 2.33 -7.27
CA GLY A 93 -13.43 2.56 -6.11
C GLY A 93 -12.77 2.30 -4.76
N GLN A 94 -11.46 2.49 -4.66
CA GLN A 94 -10.71 2.43 -3.40
C GLN A 94 -10.85 3.72 -2.60
N ASP A 95 -10.40 3.72 -1.34
CA ASP A 95 -10.40 4.92 -0.49
C ASP A 95 -9.26 5.88 -0.89
N PRO A 96 -9.54 7.04 -1.54
CA PRO A 96 -8.50 7.97 -1.98
C PRO A 96 -7.75 8.62 -0.82
N ALA A 97 -8.26 8.58 0.41
CA ALA A 97 -7.53 9.08 1.58
C ALA A 97 -6.35 8.16 1.95
N GLN A 98 -6.44 6.86 1.65
CA GLN A 98 -5.35 5.90 1.88
C GLN A 98 -4.16 6.11 0.95
N LYS A 99 -4.27 7.00 -0.06
CA LYS A 99 -3.12 7.38 -0.91
C LYS A 99 -1.92 7.86 -0.11
N VAL A 100 -2.15 8.45 1.08
CA VAL A 100 -1.09 8.99 1.93
C VAL A 100 -0.11 7.90 2.34
N GLU A 101 -0.59 6.68 2.54
CA GLU A 101 0.23 5.52 2.90
C GLU A 101 0.61 4.70 1.69
N SER A 102 -0.33 4.51 0.76
CA SER A 102 -0.11 3.65 -0.41
C SER A 102 0.79 4.28 -1.46
N SER A 103 1.09 5.58 -1.37
CA SER A 103 2.05 6.26 -2.24
C SER A 103 3.50 6.18 -1.76
N ASN A 104 3.75 5.54 -0.61
CA ASN A 104 5.08 5.22 -0.14
C ASN A 104 5.79 4.32 -1.17
N CYS A 105 6.74 4.87 -1.93
CA CYS A 105 7.62 4.09 -2.82
C CYS A 105 9.07 4.54 -2.61
N ILE A 106 9.98 3.58 -2.50
CA ILE A 106 11.43 3.76 -2.71
C ILE A 106 11.73 3.35 -4.14
N LYS A 107 12.47 4.19 -4.87
CA LYS A 107 13.00 3.82 -6.17
C LYS A 107 14.51 3.72 -6.09
N ILE A 108 15.04 2.57 -6.50
CA ILE A 108 16.47 2.33 -6.62
C ILE A 108 16.77 2.20 -8.11
N MET A 109 17.81 2.89 -8.57
CA MET A 109 18.24 2.88 -9.96
C MET A 109 19.73 2.56 -10.00
N GLU A 110 20.09 1.52 -10.74
CA GLU A 110 21.47 1.05 -10.87
C GLU A 110 21.81 0.87 -12.35
N ALA A 111 22.98 1.34 -12.75
CA ALA A 111 23.50 1.05 -14.08
C ALA A 111 24.13 -0.35 -14.06
N ILE A 112 23.64 -1.23 -14.93
CA ILE A 112 24.13 -2.59 -15.08
C ILE A 112 24.82 -2.75 -16.44
N ASP A 113 25.98 -3.39 -16.46
CA ASP A 113 26.70 -3.63 -17.71
C ASP A 113 26.03 -4.79 -18.47
N ASN A 114 25.69 -4.59 -19.74
CA ASN A 114 25.12 -5.62 -20.59
C ASN A 114 26.23 -6.35 -21.37
N PRO A 115 26.53 -7.63 -21.04
CA PRO A 115 27.61 -8.38 -21.67
C PRO A 115 27.33 -8.74 -23.14
N MET A 116 26.08 -8.65 -23.60
CA MET A 116 25.70 -8.99 -24.98
C MET A 116 25.83 -7.79 -25.93
N THR A 117 25.66 -6.56 -25.43
CA THR A 117 25.67 -5.34 -26.26
C THR A 117 26.83 -4.39 -25.94
N ASN A 118 27.61 -4.65 -24.88
CA ASN A 118 28.67 -3.78 -24.37
C ASN A 118 28.16 -2.35 -24.07
N THR A 119 26.87 -2.24 -23.72
CA THR A 119 26.20 -1.00 -23.31
C THR A 119 25.82 -1.06 -21.84
N LYS A 120 25.51 0.09 -21.25
CA LYS A 120 24.91 0.14 -19.90
C LYS A 120 23.40 0.11 -20.01
N ASP A 121 22.79 -0.83 -19.31
CA ASP A 121 21.35 -0.90 -19.11
C ASP A 121 21.01 -0.29 -17.74
N LEU A 122 19.76 0.12 -17.58
CA LEU A 122 19.27 0.72 -16.35
C LEU A 122 18.38 -0.28 -15.62
N HIS A 123 18.85 -0.76 -14.47
CA HIS A 123 18.06 -1.54 -13.54
C HIS A 123 17.28 -0.57 -12.63
N ILE A 124 15.95 -0.69 -12.62
CA ILE A 124 15.07 0.11 -11.76
C ILE A 124 14.24 -0.82 -10.89
N THR A 125 14.27 -0.58 -9.58
CA THR A 125 13.43 -1.23 -8.57
C THR A 125 12.51 -0.18 -7.96
N CYS A 126 11.20 -0.43 -7.87
CA CYS A 126 10.29 0.29 -6.95
C CYS A 126 9.81 -0.66 -5.86
N THR A 127 9.94 -0.22 -4.62
CA THR A 127 9.46 -0.92 -3.43
C THR A 127 8.38 -0.09 -2.78
N MET A 128 7.20 -0.68 -2.61
CA MET A 128 6.05 -0.05 -1.97
C MET A 128 5.65 -0.88 -0.74
N PRO A 129 6.04 -0.46 0.48
CA PRO A 129 5.88 -1.29 1.68
C PRO A 129 4.47 -1.26 2.30
N SER A 130 3.65 -0.27 1.94
CA SER A 130 2.40 0.02 2.63
C SER A 130 1.20 0.24 1.69
N ILE A 131 0.96 -0.70 0.77
CA ILE A 131 -0.17 -0.65 -0.15
C ILE A 131 -1.45 -1.16 0.55
N GLU A 132 -2.47 -0.31 0.59
CA GLU A 132 -3.80 -0.64 1.12
C GLU A 132 -4.83 -0.71 -0.01
N VAL A 133 -5.12 -1.92 -0.50
CA VAL A 133 -6.14 -2.13 -1.54
C VAL A 133 -7.07 -3.28 -1.20
N GLY A 134 -8.30 -3.21 -1.70
CA GLY A 134 -9.28 -4.28 -1.58
C GLY A 134 -10.18 -4.36 -2.81
N THR A 135 -10.49 -5.58 -3.26
CA THR A 135 -11.41 -5.79 -4.39
C THR A 135 -12.84 -6.10 -3.95
N VAL A 136 -13.11 -6.09 -2.64
CA VAL A 136 -14.42 -6.32 -2.03
C VAL A 136 -14.70 -5.18 -1.06
N GLY A 137 -15.77 -4.43 -1.29
CA GLY A 137 -16.15 -3.27 -0.50
C GLY A 137 -17.23 -2.43 -1.17
N GLU A 138 -17.76 -1.44 -0.47
CA GLU A 138 -18.86 -0.60 -0.95
C GLU A 138 -18.48 0.18 -2.22
N GLY A 139 -17.28 0.79 -2.24
CA GLY A 139 -16.78 1.52 -3.41
C GLY A 139 -16.45 0.63 -4.62
N ALA A 140 -16.00 -0.60 -4.37
CA ALA A 140 -15.65 -1.59 -5.39
C ALA A 140 -16.88 -2.30 -6.01
N SER A 141 -18.05 -2.21 -5.37
CA SER A 141 -19.30 -2.85 -5.83
C SER A 141 -20.10 -1.98 -6.82
N LEU A 142 -19.69 -0.73 -7.04
CA LEU A 142 -20.34 0.16 -8.00
C LEU A 142 -20.07 -0.32 -9.44
N GLY A 143 -21.09 -0.27 -10.30
CA GLY A 143 -21.03 -0.84 -11.66
C GLY A 143 -19.81 -0.42 -12.51
N PRO A 144 -19.43 0.87 -12.58
CA PRO A 144 -18.24 1.29 -13.32
C PRO A 144 -16.92 0.79 -12.69
N GLN A 145 -16.81 0.89 -11.36
CA GLN A 145 -15.62 0.52 -10.61
C GLN A 145 -15.40 -1.00 -10.60
N SER A 146 -16.48 -1.78 -10.52
CA SER A 146 -16.44 -3.24 -10.60
C SER A 146 -16.03 -3.72 -11.99
N ALA A 147 -16.47 -3.05 -13.07
CA ALA A 147 -16.02 -3.34 -14.43
C ALA A 147 -14.51 -3.07 -14.62
N MET A 148 -13.99 -1.98 -14.04
CA MET A 148 -12.54 -1.70 -14.05
C MET A 148 -11.75 -2.75 -13.26
N LEU A 149 -12.25 -3.18 -12.10
CA LEU A 149 -11.65 -4.28 -11.34
C LEU A 149 -11.69 -5.59 -12.12
N GLU A 150 -12.79 -5.88 -12.83
CA GLU A 150 -12.92 -7.09 -13.66
C GLU A 150 -11.95 -7.07 -14.85
N MET A 151 -11.72 -5.92 -15.49
CA MET A 151 -10.68 -5.76 -16.51
C MET A 151 -9.28 -6.07 -15.96
N LEU A 152 -8.97 -5.63 -14.74
CA LEU A 152 -7.68 -5.90 -14.09
C LEU A 152 -7.53 -7.37 -13.66
N ILE A 153 -8.61 -7.99 -13.18
CA ILE A 153 -8.62 -9.37 -12.67
C ILE A 153 -8.63 -10.41 -13.80
N SER A 154 -9.36 -10.15 -14.88
CA SER A 154 -9.56 -11.08 -16.01
C SER A 154 -8.27 -11.38 -16.79
N TYR A 155 -7.30 -10.46 -16.82
CA TYR A 155 -6.04 -10.67 -17.53
C TYR A 155 -5.22 -11.87 -17.00
N ASN A 156 -5.38 -12.26 -15.73
CA ASN A 156 -4.49 -13.23 -15.08
C ASN A 156 -5.03 -14.67 -14.97
N ASN A 157 -6.19 -15.01 -15.56
CA ASN A 157 -6.78 -16.37 -15.51
C ASN A 157 -6.80 -17.01 -14.10
N ALA A 158 -6.82 -16.19 -13.05
CA ALA A 158 -6.67 -16.64 -11.67
C ALA A 158 -8.04 -16.67 -10.99
N ARG A 159 -8.69 -17.84 -11.03
CA ARG A 159 -9.94 -18.14 -10.27
C ARG A 159 -9.80 -18.05 -8.74
N ARG A 160 -8.66 -17.64 -8.18
CA ARG A 160 -8.44 -17.54 -6.73
C ARG A 160 -8.42 -16.08 -6.28
N LYS A 161 -9.60 -15.64 -5.83
CA LYS A 161 -9.92 -14.59 -4.84
C LYS A 161 -8.94 -13.40 -4.74
N CYS A 162 -9.36 -12.28 -5.32
CA CYS A 162 -9.48 -10.95 -4.71
C CYS A 162 -8.27 -10.22 -4.07
N GLU A 163 -7.11 -10.83 -3.82
CA GLU A 163 -6.03 -10.13 -3.09
C GLU A 163 -4.84 -9.79 -3.99
N LYS A 164 -4.26 -10.76 -4.70
CA LYS A 164 -2.92 -10.58 -5.30
C LYS A 164 -2.84 -9.72 -6.56
N ILE A 165 -3.98 -9.33 -7.16
CA ILE A 165 -3.98 -8.76 -8.51
C ILE A 165 -3.87 -7.23 -8.49
N SER A 166 -4.68 -6.51 -7.71
CA SER A 166 -4.59 -5.03 -7.69
C SER A 166 -3.21 -4.54 -7.22
N GLU A 167 -2.61 -5.25 -6.27
CA GLU A 167 -1.33 -4.91 -5.63
C GLU A 167 -0.15 -4.87 -6.61
N ASN A 168 0.06 -5.95 -7.37
CA ASN A 168 1.15 -6.06 -8.34
C ASN A 168 0.99 -5.08 -9.51
N TYR A 169 -0.26 -4.88 -9.96
CA TYR A 169 -0.53 -3.94 -11.05
C TYR A 169 -0.20 -2.50 -10.66
N MET A 170 -0.47 -2.10 -9.42
CA MET A 170 -0.11 -0.75 -9.00
C MET A 170 1.40 -0.53 -9.00
N CYS A 171 2.17 -1.44 -8.41
CA CYS A 171 3.63 -1.32 -8.40
C CYS A 171 4.22 -1.34 -9.82
N MET A 172 3.67 -2.19 -10.70
CA MET A 172 4.04 -2.22 -12.12
C MET A 172 3.65 -0.95 -12.89
N CYS A 173 2.46 -0.38 -12.66
CA CYS A 173 2.05 0.89 -13.27
C CYS A 173 2.94 2.04 -12.81
N VAL A 174 3.31 2.04 -11.52
CA VAL A 174 4.29 3.00 -10.96
C VAL A 174 5.63 2.84 -11.66
N LEU A 175 6.12 1.63 -11.86
CA LEU A 175 7.35 1.37 -12.59
C LEU A 175 7.25 1.83 -14.06
N CYS A 176 6.21 1.41 -14.79
CA CYS A 176 6.03 1.74 -16.21
C CYS A 176 5.96 3.26 -16.48
N ILE A 177 5.23 4.03 -15.67
CA ILE A 177 5.15 5.49 -15.86
C ILE A 177 6.47 6.16 -15.46
N SER A 178 7.18 5.59 -14.49
CA SER A 178 8.55 6.03 -14.19
C SER A 178 9.48 5.81 -15.36
N CYS A 179 9.28 4.74 -16.14
CA CYS A 179 10.03 4.50 -17.37
C CYS A 179 9.57 5.41 -18.53
N TRP A 180 8.27 5.72 -18.62
CA TRP A 180 7.66 6.42 -19.75
C TRP A 180 7.89 7.94 -19.77
N ALA A 181 8.16 8.56 -18.61
CA ALA A 181 8.38 10.02 -18.51
C ALA A 181 9.64 10.54 -19.24
N PHE A 182 10.26 9.74 -20.13
CA PHE A 182 11.59 9.96 -20.71
C PHE A 182 11.72 9.69 -22.21
N ASN A 183 10.61 9.41 -22.91
CA ASN A 183 10.58 9.34 -24.37
C ASN A 183 9.92 10.59 -24.98
#